data_AF-A0A6J6J640-F1
#
_entry.id   AF-A0A6J6J640-F1
#
_cell.length_a   1.000
_cell.length_b   1.000
_cell.length_c   1.000
_cell.angle_alpha   90.00
_cell.angle_beta   90.00
_cell.angle_gamma   90.00
#
_symmetry.space_group_name_H-M   'P 1'
#
loop_
_entity.id
_entity.type
_entity.pdbx_description
1 polymer ?
#
loop_
_entity_poly.entity_id
_entity_poly.type
_entity_poly.pdbx_seq_one_letter_code
_entity_poly.pdbx_strand_id
1 'polypeptide(L)'
;MVFVSSLLASGIDPFAIRWALMSDHYKSERMWNNELLDQAAIEVEQLNNVMKSQTVAPTDQLAISIIEFLSDDLDTSSVVKAINKWVNASLNGETGGDYQQISAVLKNLLGFSI
;
A
#
# COMPACT_ATOMS: atom_id res chain seq x y z
N MET A 1 -13.92 -15.67 13.54
CA MET A 1 -14.41 -14.74 12.51
C MET A 1 -14.24 -13.32 13.05
N VAL A 2 -13.66 -12.42 12.26
CA VAL A 2 -13.46 -11.01 12.64
C VAL A 2 -14.37 -10.16 11.75
N PHE A 3 -15.08 -9.19 12.33
CA PHE A 3 -15.95 -8.28 11.58
C PHE A 3 -15.22 -6.96 11.29
N VAL A 4 -15.38 -6.45 10.07
CA VAL A 4 -14.83 -5.13 9.68
C VAL A 4 -15.35 -4.03 10.61
N SER A 5 -16.62 -4.06 11.00
CA SER A 5 -17.21 -3.10 11.94
C SER A 5 -16.51 -3.10 13.31
N SER A 6 -16.06 -4.26 13.79
CA SER A 6 -15.30 -4.36 15.03
C SER A 6 -13.90 -3.75 14.86
N LEU A 7 -13.20 -4.03 13.76
CA LEU A 7 -11.88 -3.44 13.48
C LEU A 7 -11.94 -1.92 13.38
N LEU A 8 -12.95 -1.38 12.68
CA LEU A 8 -13.17 0.05 12.57
C LEU A 8 -13.49 0.68 13.94
N ALA A 9 -14.32 0.03 14.76
CA ALA A 9 -14.63 0.50 16.11
C ALA A 9 -13.40 0.51 17.03
N SER A 10 -12.42 -0.35 16.75
CA SER A 10 -11.11 -0.38 17.43
C SER A 10 -10.11 0.66 16.89
N GLY A 11 -10.51 1.50 15.93
CA GLY A 11 -9.68 2.58 15.39
C GLY A 11 -8.67 2.14 14.32
N ILE A 12 -8.80 0.92 13.78
CA ILE A 12 -7.95 0.45 12.69
C ILE A 12 -8.24 1.27 11.42
N ASP A 13 -7.17 1.75 10.77
CA ASP A 13 -7.28 2.44 9.49
C ASP A 13 -7.93 1.50 8.45
N PRO A 14 -9.04 1.90 7.80
CA PRO A 14 -9.64 1.13 6.71
C PRO A 14 -8.64 0.76 5.60
N PHE A 15 -7.64 1.60 5.35
CA PHE A 15 -6.61 1.33 4.38
C PHE A 15 -5.65 0.22 4.82
N ALA A 16 -5.35 0.09 6.11
CA ALA A 16 -4.58 -1.06 6.63
C ALA A 16 -5.33 -2.38 6.41
N ILE A 17 -6.66 -2.40 6.57
CA ILE A 17 -7.49 -3.57 6.26
C ILE A 17 -7.42 -3.90 4.78
N ARG A 18 -7.59 -2.89 3.90
CA ARG A 18 -7.46 -3.08 2.45
C ARG A 18 -6.08 -3.59 2.07
N TRP A 19 -5.04 -3.00 2.65
CA TRP A 19 -3.64 -3.35 2.41
C TRP A 19 -3.37 -4.80 2.78
N ALA A 20 -3.78 -5.24 3.98
CA ALA A 20 -3.73 -6.63 4.40
C ALA A 20 -4.43 -7.57 3.41
N LEU A 21 -5.55 -7.13 2.84
CA LEU A 21 -6.28 -7.89 1.84
C LEU A 21 -5.63 -7.89 0.44
N MET A 22 -4.72 -6.96 0.17
CA MET A 22 -3.99 -6.87 -1.10
C MET A 22 -2.65 -7.62 -1.06
N SER A 23 -2.12 -7.93 0.13
CA SER A 23 -0.80 -8.57 0.32
C SER A 23 -0.67 -10.00 -0.24
N ASP A 24 -1.75 -10.60 -0.72
CA ASP A 24 -1.78 -11.89 -1.40
C ASP A 24 -2.79 -11.81 -2.56
N HIS A 25 -2.64 -12.67 -3.54
CA HIS A 25 -3.45 -12.67 -4.75
C HIS A 25 -4.91 -12.97 -4.44
N TYR A 26 -5.84 -12.35 -5.16
CA TYR A 26 -7.29 -12.50 -4.88
C TYR A 26 -7.81 -13.93 -5.06
N LYS A 27 -7.10 -14.76 -5.85
CA LYS A 27 -7.41 -16.19 -6.05
C LYS A 27 -6.84 -17.10 -4.96
N SER A 28 -5.95 -16.59 -4.11
CA SER A 28 -5.33 -17.37 -3.05
C SER A 28 -6.32 -17.62 -1.92
N GLU A 29 -6.29 -18.83 -1.35
CA GLU A 29 -6.98 -19.09 -0.09
C GLU A 29 -6.29 -18.30 1.02
N ARG A 30 -7.00 -17.38 1.67
CA ARG A 30 -6.44 -16.56 2.74
C ARG A 30 -7.11 -16.85 4.09
N MET A 31 -6.26 -17.11 5.08
CA MET A 31 -6.65 -17.09 6.49
C MET A 31 -6.39 -15.71 7.08
N TRP A 32 -7.40 -15.14 7.73
CA TRP A 32 -7.26 -13.89 8.46
C TRP A 32 -6.58 -14.14 9.81
N ASN A 33 -5.48 -13.43 10.08
CA ASN A 33 -4.84 -13.41 11.39
C ASN A 33 -4.42 -11.98 11.76
N ASN A 34 -4.13 -11.75 13.04
CA ASN A 34 -3.78 -10.41 13.52
C ASN A 34 -2.39 -9.98 13.02
N GLU A 35 -1.45 -10.91 12.86
CA GLU A 35 -0.10 -10.62 12.36
C GLU A 35 -0.12 -9.96 10.97
N LEU A 36 -1.02 -10.41 10.08
CA LEU A 36 -1.24 -9.82 8.76
C LEU A 36 -1.73 -8.37 8.87
N LEU A 37 -2.66 -8.11 9.79
CA LEU A 37 -3.19 -6.76 10.00
C LEU A 37 -2.14 -5.84 10.62
N ASP A 38 -1.38 -6.34 11.60
CA ASP A 38 -0.32 -5.59 12.26
C ASP A 38 0.78 -5.20 11.26
N GLN A 39 1.19 -6.15 10.41
CA GLN A 39 2.16 -5.89 9.34
C GLN A 39 1.63 -4.84 8.35
N ALA A 40 0.37 -4.96 7.92
CA ALA A 40 -0.24 -4.00 7.02
C ALA A 40 -0.36 -2.60 7.65
N ALA A 41 -0.66 -2.51 8.94
CA ALA A 41 -0.70 -1.23 9.65
C ALA A 41 0.67 -0.54 9.69
N ILE A 42 1.74 -1.30 9.94
CA ILE A 42 3.12 -0.77 9.91
C ILE A 42 3.48 -0.25 8.51
N GLU A 43 3.20 -1.02 7.47
CA GLU A 43 3.51 -0.63 6.08
C GLU A 43 2.72 0.61 5.64
N VAL A 44 1.45 0.70 6.00
CA VAL A 44 0.60 1.87 5.73
C VAL A 44 1.09 3.10 6.51
N GLU A 45 1.54 2.93 7.76
CA GLU A 45 2.12 4.03 8.53
C GLU A 45 3.41 4.55 7.89
N GLN A 46 4.29 3.64 7.43
CA GLN A 46 5.52 4.02 6.72
C GLN A 46 5.22 4.76 5.41
N LEU A 47 4.26 4.28 4.62
CA LEU A 47 3.78 4.94 3.41
C LEU A 47 3.26 6.35 3.74
N ASN A 48 2.43 6.49 4.76
CA ASN A 48 1.92 7.79 5.22
C ASN A 48 3.06 8.75 5.62
N ASN A 49 4.09 8.25 6.30
CA ASN A 49 5.23 9.06 6.72
C ASN A 49 6.06 9.55 5.52
N VAL A 50 6.31 8.69 4.53
CA VAL A 50 6.95 9.08 3.26
C VAL A 50 6.13 10.13 2.52
N MET A 51 4.80 9.95 2.46
CA MET A 51 3.94 10.87 1.74
C MET A 51 3.82 12.23 2.43
N LYS A 52 3.90 12.28 3.76
CA LYS A 52 3.95 13.53 4.54
C LYS A 52 5.27 14.29 4.38
N SER A 53 6.39 13.62 4.10
CA SER A 53 7.69 14.29 3.90
C SER A 53 7.74 15.09 2.60
N GLN A 54 6.87 14.76 1.63
CA GLN A 54 6.83 15.31 0.26
C GLN A 54 8.13 15.14 -0.56
N THR A 55 9.16 14.55 0.05
CA THR A 55 10.46 14.26 -0.57
C THR A 55 10.55 12.75 -0.69
N VAL A 56 10.43 12.26 -1.93
CA VAL A 56 10.23 10.84 -2.20
C VAL A 56 11.19 10.34 -3.28
N ALA A 57 11.46 9.03 -3.27
CA ALA A 57 12.23 8.36 -4.31
C ALA A 57 11.54 8.48 -5.69
N PRO A 58 12.26 8.28 -6.80
CA PRO A 58 11.69 8.37 -8.16
C PRO A 58 10.38 7.59 -8.33
N THR A 59 9.37 8.24 -8.91
CA THR A 59 7.98 7.73 -8.94
C THR A 59 7.55 7.13 -10.27
N ASP A 60 8.18 7.51 -11.39
CA ASP A 60 7.76 7.08 -12.73
C ASP A 60 7.74 5.57 -12.89
N GLN A 61 8.83 4.89 -12.51
CA GLN A 61 8.91 3.43 -12.61
C GLN A 61 7.93 2.74 -11.66
N LEU A 62 7.66 3.33 -10.48
CA LEU A 62 6.66 2.77 -9.56
C LEU A 62 5.27 2.85 -10.18
N ALA A 63 4.89 3.99 -10.74
CA ALA A 63 3.58 4.18 -11.37
C ALA A 63 3.35 3.18 -12.52
N ILE A 64 4.35 2.99 -13.39
CA ILE A 64 4.31 1.99 -14.47
C ILE A 64 4.14 0.58 -13.89
N SER A 65 4.97 0.21 -12.91
CA SER A 65 4.91 -1.12 -12.28
C SER A 65 3.54 -1.41 -11.67
N ILE A 66 2.92 -0.42 -11.01
CA ILE A 66 1.57 -0.58 -10.42
C ILE A 66 0.55 -0.91 -11.52
N ILE A 67 0.58 -0.19 -12.64
CA ILE A 67 -0.35 -0.42 -13.76
C ILE A 67 -0.12 -1.79 -14.40
N GLU A 68 1.14 -2.18 -14.60
CA GLU A 68 1.51 -3.47 -15.16
C GLU A 68 1.01 -4.63 -14.28
N PHE A 69 1.30 -4.60 -12.97
CA PHE A 69 0.86 -5.65 -12.05
C PHE A 69 -0.67 -5.71 -11.91
N LEU A 70 -1.36 -4.57 -11.90
CA LEU A 70 -2.83 -4.59 -11.87
C LEU A 70 -3.43 -5.13 -13.19
N SER A 71 -2.75 -4.92 -14.31
CA SER A 71 -3.18 -5.45 -15.61
C SER A 71 -2.91 -6.95 -15.74
N ASP A 72 -1.94 -7.48 -14.99
CA ASP A 72 -1.61 -8.90 -14.91
C ASP A 72 -2.44 -9.60 -13.81
N ASP A 73 -3.68 -9.94 -14.14
CA ASP A 73 -4.62 -10.68 -13.26
C ASP A 73 -4.80 -10.03 -11.87
N LEU A 74 -4.78 -8.70 -11.77
CA LEU A 74 -4.89 -7.99 -10.48
C LEU A 74 -3.85 -8.49 -9.47
N ASP A 75 -2.57 -8.58 -9.84
CA ASP A 75 -1.48 -8.96 -8.94
C ASP A 75 -1.19 -7.85 -7.91
N THR A 76 -2.11 -7.69 -6.97
CA THR A 76 -2.01 -6.74 -5.86
C THR A 76 -0.86 -7.09 -4.92
N SER A 77 -0.44 -8.35 -4.88
CA SER A 77 0.68 -8.79 -4.05
C SER A 77 2.00 -8.16 -4.53
N SER A 78 2.20 -8.09 -5.84
CA SER A 78 3.36 -7.43 -6.45
C SER A 78 3.25 -5.91 -6.35
N VAL A 79 2.03 -5.34 -6.46
CA VAL A 79 1.80 -3.91 -6.20
C VAL A 79 2.24 -3.53 -4.78
N VAL A 80 1.79 -4.25 -3.75
CA VAL A 80 2.16 -3.99 -2.35
C VAL A 80 3.68 -4.08 -2.16
N LYS A 81 4.31 -5.12 -2.70
CA LYS A 81 5.79 -5.28 -2.66
C LYS A 81 6.52 -4.12 -3.33
N ALA A 82 6.05 -3.66 -4.48
CA ALA A 82 6.67 -2.56 -5.22
C ALA A 82 6.56 -1.24 -4.44
N ILE A 83 5.39 -0.95 -3.86
CA ILE A 83 5.19 0.25 -3.03
C ILE A 83 6.08 0.17 -1.78
N ASN A 84 6.09 -0.97 -1.07
CA ASN A 84 6.95 -1.12 0.11
C ASN A 84 8.43 -0.96 -0.21
N LYS A 85 8.89 -1.47 -1.37
CA LYS A 85 10.26 -1.25 -1.84
C LYS A 85 10.56 0.23 -2.06
N TRP A 86 9.64 0.96 -2.69
CA TRP A 86 9.78 2.40 -2.92
C TRP A 86 9.69 3.24 -1.64
N VAL A 87 8.84 2.85 -0.68
CA VAL A 87 8.77 3.46 0.66
C VAL A 87 10.13 3.32 1.34
N ASN A 88 10.72 2.11 1.34
CA ASN A 88 12.05 1.89 1.91
C ASN A 88 13.13 2.73 1.23
N ALA A 89 13.12 2.84 -0.11
CA ALA A 89 14.05 3.70 -0.85
C ALA A 89 13.93 5.18 -0.41
N SER A 90 12.70 5.67 -0.28
CA SER A 90 12.42 7.05 0.17
C SER A 90 12.88 7.28 1.62
N LEU A 91 12.62 6.32 2.52
CA LEU A 91 13.09 6.38 3.91
C LEU A 91 14.62 6.35 4.03
N ASN A 92 15.30 5.69 3.08
CA ASN A 92 16.76 5.67 2.96
C ASN A 92 17.35 6.95 2.33
N GLY A 93 16.51 7.94 2.02
CA GLY A 93 16.93 9.24 1.53
C GLY A 93 17.11 9.33 0.01
N GLU A 94 16.61 8.34 -0.76
CA GLU A 94 16.47 8.52 -2.20
C GLU A 94 15.41 9.60 -2.48
N THR A 95 15.72 10.49 -3.43
CA THR A 95 14.89 11.65 -3.76
C THR A 95 14.77 11.83 -5.28
N GLY A 96 13.86 12.71 -5.71
CA GLY A 96 13.69 13.07 -7.12
C GLY A 96 12.40 12.56 -7.77
N GLY A 97 11.47 12.00 -6.98
CA GLY A 97 10.13 11.66 -7.44
C GLY A 97 9.09 12.76 -7.19
N ASP A 98 7.89 12.53 -7.75
CA ASP A 98 6.72 13.39 -7.58
C ASP A 98 5.69 12.73 -6.67
N TYR A 99 5.61 13.20 -5.41
CA TYR A 99 4.65 12.67 -4.45
C TYR A 99 3.19 12.90 -4.88
N GLN A 100 2.89 13.92 -5.70
CA GLN A 100 1.54 14.20 -6.18
C GLN A 100 1.12 13.18 -7.23
N GLN A 101 2.03 12.83 -8.13
CA GLN A 101 1.83 11.77 -9.12
C GLN A 101 1.48 10.46 -8.41
N ILE A 102 2.29 10.02 -7.43
CA ILE A 102 2.03 8.75 -6.76
C ILE A 102 0.79 8.81 -5.86
N SER A 103 0.49 9.93 -5.22
CA SER A 103 -0.76 10.13 -4.48
C SER A 103 -1.99 9.92 -5.37
N ALA A 104 -1.97 10.51 -6.57
CA ALA A 104 -3.05 10.34 -7.55
C ALA A 104 -3.19 8.87 -8.02
N VAL A 105 -2.08 8.18 -8.26
CA VAL A 105 -2.07 6.75 -8.63
C VAL A 105 -2.68 5.90 -7.51
N LEU A 106 -2.24 6.06 -6.27
CA LEU A 106 -2.74 5.29 -5.12
C LEU A 106 -4.23 5.56 -4.87
N LYS A 107 -4.68 6.81 -5.04
CA LYS A 107 -6.10 7.18 -4.92
C LYS A 107 -6.96 6.57 -6.01
N ASN A 108 -6.54 6.70 -7.27
CA ASN A 108 -7.37 6.31 -8.41
C ASN A 108 -7.39 4.79 -8.62
N LEU A 109 -6.28 4.10 -8.32
CA LEU A 109 -6.15 2.67 -8.59
C LEU A 109 -6.41 1.80 -7.35
N LEU A 110 -6.02 2.28 -6.17
CA LEU A 110 -6.05 1.47 -4.93
C LEU A 110 -7.03 2.01 -3.88
N GLY A 111 -7.68 3.14 -4.13
CA GLY A 111 -8.62 3.76 -3.20
C GLY A 111 -7.96 4.27 -1.92
N PHE A 112 -6.67 4.62 -1.98
CA PHE A 112 -5.95 5.26 -0.88
C PHE A 112 -6.20 6.77 -0.90
N SER A 113 -6.63 7.36 0.21
CA SER A 113 -6.73 8.81 0.32
C SER A 113 -5.89 9.26 1.50
N ILE A 114 -4.83 10.02 1.19
CA ILE A 114 -4.01 10.76 2.15
C ILE A 114 -4.66 12.09 2.48
#